data_AF-X0Y607-F1
#
_entry.id   AF-X0Y607-F1
#
_cell.length_a   1.000
_cell.length_b   1.000
_cell.length_c   1.000
_cell.angle_alpha   90.00
_cell.angle_beta   90.00
_cell.angle_gamma   90.00
#
_symmetry.space_group_name_H-M   'P 1'
#
loop_
_entity.id
_entity.type
_entity.pdbx_description
1 polymer ?
#
loop_
_entity_poly.entity_id
_entity_poly.type
_entity_poly.pdbx_seq_one_letter_code
_entity_poly.pdbx_strand_id
1 'polypeptide(L)'
;EMAAELLPSVLRALDWFDRLVDEHGLLNNVPEWNFVDWAEVDRRGEGTVYNALYYRTLRVVEELARRLGLAPIAERCATRAQSIREAINARLWSEERGAYVDACVDGEQSRRLSQQSNAVCIAYDIAPPERWERIFATILDESRVTMTSIGMTTSAPSQVDFDEERHVVLAQPFFMHHLHRALVRAGRY
;
A
#
# COMPACT_ATOMS: atom_id res chain seq x y z
N GLU A 1 22.23 -18.02 8.73
CA GLU A 1 22.68 -17.50 10.04
C GLU A 1 21.95 -16.21 10.41
N MET A 2 22.24 -15.07 9.75
CA MET A 2 21.59 -13.77 10.05
C MET A 2 20.04 -13.76 9.99
N ALA A 3 19.43 -14.41 8.98
CA ALA A 3 17.97 -14.44 8.86
C ALA A 3 17.27 -15.16 10.04
N ALA A 4 17.90 -16.21 10.58
CA ALA A 4 17.36 -16.94 11.73
C ALA A 4 17.49 -16.13 13.02
N GLU A 5 18.60 -15.38 13.17
CA GLU A 5 18.85 -14.51 14.32
C GLU A 5 17.87 -13.33 14.40
N LEU A 6 17.54 -12.72 13.26
CA LEU A 6 16.64 -11.56 13.21
C LEU A 6 15.15 -11.94 13.25
N LEU A 7 14.80 -13.18 12.88
CA LEU A 7 13.41 -13.60 12.75
C LEU A 7 12.58 -13.36 14.02
N PRO A 8 13.04 -13.65 15.25
CA PRO A 8 12.27 -13.33 16.47
C PRO A 8 11.91 -11.85 16.59
N SER A 9 12.81 -10.94 16.18
CA SER A 9 12.54 -9.49 16.19
C SER A 9 11.51 -9.10 15.14
N VAL A 10 11.59 -9.69 13.94
CA VAL A 10 10.59 -9.49 12.88
C VAL A 10 9.21 -10.01 13.33
N LEU A 11 9.14 -11.18 13.97
CA LEU A 11 7.89 -11.73 14.48
C LEU A 11 7.26 -10.85 15.55
N ARG A 12 8.06 -10.29 16.49
CA ARG A 12 7.55 -9.32 17.48
C ARG A 12 6.97 -8.07 16.82
N ALA A 13 7.58 -7.59 15.74
CA ALA A 13 7.03 -6.46 14.98
C ALA A 13 5.73 -6.85 14.27
N LEU A 14 5.65 -8.03 13.65
CA LEU A 14 4.41 -8.53 13.03
C LEU A 14 3.28 -8.68 14.05
N ASP A 15 3.58 -9.21 15.24
CA ASP A 15 2.59 -9.37 16.31
C ASP A 15 2.11 -8.00 16.83
N TRP A 16 2.92 -6.93 16.71
CA TRP A 16 2.48 -5.56 17.00
C TRP A 16 1.49 -5.03 15.95
N PHE A 17 1.81 -5.20 14.66
CA PHE A 17 0.89 -4.82 13.58
C PHE A 17 -0.40 -5.64 13.59
N ASP A 18 -0.35 -6.93 13.95
CA ASP A 18 -1.53 -7.79 14.00
C ASP A 18 -2.60 -7.29 15.00
N ARG A 19 -2.17 -6.59 16.07
CA ARG A 19 -3.08 -5.95 17.03
C ARG A 19 -3.77 -4.68 16.51
N LEU A 20 -3.30 -4.14 15.39
CA LEU A 20 -3.89 -2.97 14.71
C LEU A 20 -4.81 -3.38 13.55
N VAL A 21 -4.96 -4.69 13.32
CA VAL A 21 -5.89 -5.22 12.33
C VAL A 21 -7.31 -5.14 12.89
N ASP A 22 -8.21 -4.53 12.14
CA ASP A 22 -9.61 -4.39 12.51
C ASP A 22 -10.47 -5.59 12.08
N GLU A 23 -11.78 -5.47 12.29
CA GLU A 23 -12.77 -6.49 11.91
C GLU A 23 -12.84 -6.75 10.40
N HIS A 24 -12.29 -5.86 9.58
CA HIS A 24 -12.22 -6.00 8.12
C HIS A 24 -10.94 -6.70 7.65
N GLY A 25 -10.03 -7.05 8.57
CA GLY A 25 -8.79 -7.73 8.25
C GLY A 25 -7.69 -6.81 7.71
N LEU A 26 -7.85 -5.49 7.89
CA LEU A 26 -6.88 -4.48 7.47
C LEU A 26 -6.30 -3.75 8.69
N LEU A 27 -5.04 -3.32 8.57
CA LEU A 27 -4.47 -2.33 9.47
C LEU A 27 -5.31 -1.06 9.39
N ASN A 28 -5.78 -0.58 10.54
CA ASN A 28 -6.62 0.58 10.65
C ASN A 28 -6.06 1.55 11.71
N ASN A 29 -6.00 2.84 11.37
CA ASN A 29 -5.53 3.91 12.26
C ASN A 29 -4.17 3.59 12.91
N VAL A 30 -3.20 3.19 12.08
CA VAL A 30 -1.82 2.93 12.53
C VAL A 30 -1.31 4.18 13.28
N PRO A 31 -0.80 4.05 14.52
CA PRO A 31 -0.42 5.21 15.33
C PRO A 31 0.86 5.87 14.81
N GLU A 32 1.22 7.01 15.41
CA GLU A 32 2.45 7.76 15.16
C GLU A 32 2.59 8.33 13.72
N TRP A 33 3.80 8.79 13.40
CA TRP A 33 4.10 9.31 12.07
C TRP A 33 4.34 8.18 11.07
N ASN A 34 3.26 7.79 10.40
CA ASN A 34 3.34 6.88 9.28
C ASN A 34 3.78 7.64 8.02
N PHE A 35 5.03 7.45 7.62
CA PHE A 35 5.60 8.05 6.42
C PHE A 35 5.45 7.09 5.22
N VAL A 36 4.83 7.57 4.14
CA VAL A 36 4.80 6.88 2.83
C VAL A 36 5.83 7.50 1.89
N ASP A 37 5.73 8.82 1.74
CA ASP A 37 6.48 9.59 0.78
C ASP A 37 6.45 11.07 1.19
N TRP A 38 7.26 11.90 0.55
CA TRP A 38 7.19 13.36 0.67
C TRP A 38 6.03 13.94 -0.15
N ALA A 39 4.87 13.29 -0.12
CA ALA A 39 3.67 13.63 -0.88
C ALA A 39 2.43 13.47 -0.01
N GLU A 40 1.35 14.16 -0.38
CA GLU A 40 0.10 14.17 0.37
C GLU A 40 -0.75 12.92 0.05
N VAL A 41 -0.28 11.73 0.43
CA VAL A 41 -1.04 10.47 0.35
C VAL A 41 -1.98 10.36 1.55
N ASP A 42 -3.25 10.00 1.34
CA ASP A 42 -4.15 9.77 2.48
C ASP A 42 -3.74 8.49 3.22
N ARG A 43 -3.64 8.60 4.54
CA ARG A 43 -3.05 7.59 5.42
C ARG A 43 -3.92 7.30 6.65
N ARG A 44 -5.13 7.86 6.67
CA ARG A 44 -6.13 7.64 7.73
C ARG A 44 -6.78 6.28 7.58
N GLY A 45 -7.41 5.79 8.65
CA GLY A 45 -8.21 4.58 8.61
C GLY A 45 -7.45 3.38 8.05
N GLU A 46 -8.10 2.65 7.15
CA GLU A 46 -7.54 1.55 6.37
C GLU A 46 -6.69 2.09 5.21
N GLY A 47 -5.45 2.47 5.46
CA GLY A 47 -4.55 3.00 4.42
C GLY A 47 -4.05 1.92 3.45
N THR A 48 -4.22 2.12 2.14
CA THR A 48 -3.85 1.15 1.09
C THR A 48 -2.36 0.84 1.09
N VAL A 49 -1.50 1.86 1.16
CA VAL A 49 -0.05 1.65 1.13
C VAL A 49 0.44 0.81 2.31
N TYR A 50 -0.04 1.08 3.54
CA TYR A 50 0.41 0.33 4.72
C TYR A 50 -0.06 -1.11 4.69
N ASN A 51 -1.30 -1.34 4.28
CA ASN A 51 -1.82 -2.68 4.13
C ASN A 51 -1.08 -3.46 3.04
N ALA A 52 -0.70 -2.80 1.93
CA ALA A 52 0.14 -3.41 0.91
C ALA A 52 1.58 -3.71 1.40
N LEU A 53 2.17 -2.84 2.20
CA LEU A 53 3.48 -3.08 2.83
C LEU A 53 3.42 -4.21 3.87
N TYR A 54 2.35 -4.28 4.65
CA TYR A 54 2.13 -5.35 5.62
C TYR A 54 1.93 -6.69 4.92
N TYR A 55 1.11 -6.74 3.86
CA TYR A 55 0.99 -7.87 2.95
C TYR A 55 2.36 -8.33 2.44
N ARG A 56 3.16 -7.41 1.91
CA ARG A 56 4.47 -7.74 1.35
C ARG A 56 5.42 -8.28 2.42
N THR A 57 5.39 -7.71 3.62
CA THR A 57 6.20 -8.15 4.76
C THR A 57 5.82 -9.58 5.16
N LEU A 58 4.53 -9.88 5.29
CA LEU A 58 4.06 -11.23 5.59
C LEU A 58 4.49 -12.25 4.54
N ARG A 59 4.44 -11.90 3.25
CA ARG A 59 4.92 -12.76 2.16
C ARG A 59 6.43 -13.03 2.23
N VAL A 60 7.22 -12.01 2.58
CA VAL A 60 8.66 -12.17 2.80
C VAL A 60 8.94 -13.08 4.00
N VAL A 61 8.22 -12.90 5.11
CA VAL A 61 8.39 -13.73 6.31
C VAL A 61 7.90 -15.16 6.08
N GLU A 62 6.83 -15.36 5.31
CA GLU A 62 6.40 -16.68 4.85
C GLU A 62 7.53 -17.39 4.11
N GLU A 63 8.14 -16.74 3.12
CA GLU A 63 9.23 -17.31 2.33
C GLU A 63 10.45 -17.66 3.21
N LEU A 64 10.83 -16.75 4.11
CA LEU A 64 11.92 -16.97 5.06
C LEU A 64 11.62 -18.15 5.98
N ALA A 65 10.41 -18.23 6.54
CA ALA A 65 10.00 -19.32 7.42
C ALA A 65 10.01 -20.66 6.70
N ARG A 66 9.55 -20.73 5.43
CA ARG A 66 9.65 -21.95 4.60
C ARG A 66 11.09 -22.40 4.43
N ARG A 67 12.00 -21.47 4.11
CA ARG A 67 13.44 -21.76 3.93
C ARG A 67 14.11 -22.25 5.22
N LEU A 68 13.60 -21.86 6.38
CA LEU A 68 14.10 -22.26 7.70
C LEU A 68 13.39 -23.49 8.28
N GLY A 69 12.44 -24.10 7.56
CA GLY A 69 11.68 -25.27 8.04
C GLY A 69 10.64 -24.94 9.12
N LEU A 70 10.24 -23.66 9.25
CA LEU A 70 9.29 -23.17 10.24
C LEU A 70 7.86 -23.14 9.68
N ALA A 71 7.30 -24.32 9.37
CA ALA A 71 6.00 -24.45 8.71
C ALA A 71 4.84 -23.69 9.38
N PRO A 72 4.67 -23.73 10.73
CA PRO A 72 3.56 -23.02 11.37
C PRO A 72 3.61 -21.50 11.17
N ILE A 73 4.82 -20.91 11.16
CA ILE A 73 5.01 -19.47 10.91
C ILE A 73 4.69 -19.15 9.45
N ALA A 74 5.16 -19.98 8.53
CA ALA A 74 4.88 -19.81 7.11
C ALA A 74 3.37 -19.83 6.83
N GLU A 75 2.64 -20.81 7.37
CA GLU A 75 1.19 -20.94 7.19
C GLU A 75 0.44 -19.75 7.81
N ARG A 76 0.81 -19.32 9.02
CA ARG A 76 0.24 -18.13 9.66
C ARG A 76 0.39 -16.88 8.80
N CYS A 77 1.60 -16.64 8.29
CA CYS A 77 1.89 -15.49 7.43
C CYS A 77 1.16 -15.58 6.09
N ALA A 78 1.07 -16.77 5.48
CA ALA A 78 0.34 -16.98 4.23
C ALA A 78 -1.16 -16.66 4.38
N THR A 79 -1.79 -17.18 5.43
CA THR A 79 -3.22 -16.95 5.72
C THR A 79 -3.50 -15.47 5.96
N ARG A 80 -2.68 -14.79 6.78
CA ARG A 80 -2.85 -13.35 7.03
C ARG A 80 -2.64 -12.52 5.77
N ALA A 81 -1.61 -12.82 4.97
CA ALA A 81 -1.37 -12.12 3.72
C ALA A 81 -2.55 -12.29 2.74
N GLN A 82 -3.10 -13.51 2.63
CA GLN A 82 -4.24 -13.74 1.76
C GLN A 82 -5.47 -12.93 2.21
N SER A 83 -5.76 -12.92 3.52
CA SER A 83 -6.86 -12.13 4.09
C SER A 83 -6.71 -10.63 3.81
N ILE A 84 -5.51 -10.06 3.97
CA ILE A 84 -5.24 -8.64 3.66
C ILE A 84 -5.43 -8.36 2.17
N ARG A 85 -4.92 -9.23 1.29
CA ARG A 85 -5.08 -9.04 -0.16
C ARG A 85 -6.56 -9.02 -0.55
N GLU A 86 -7.36 -9.93 0.00
CA GLU A 86 -8.80 -9.98 -0.26
C GLU A 86 -9.48 -8.71 0.26
N ALA A 87 -9.17 -8.28 1.48
CA ALA A 87 -9.75 -7.08 2.08
C ALA A 87 -9.36 -5.79 1.31
N ILE A 88 -8.11 -5.63 0.87
CA ILE A 88 -7.70 -4.50 0.01
C ILE A 88 -8.54 -4.50 -1.27
N ASN A 89 -8.70 -5.65 -1.92
CA ASN A 89 -9.45 -5.75 -3.18
C ASN A 89 -10.95 -5.51 -3.02
N ALA A 90 -11.51 -5.80 -1.85
CA ALA A 90 -12.92 -5.61 -1.55
C ALA A 90 -13.24 -4.18 -1.12
N ARG A 91 -12.35 -3.54 -0.33
CA ARG A 91 -12.65 -2.29 0.37
C ARG A 91 -12.00 -1.06 -0.22
N LEU A 92 -10.83 -1.21 -0.83
CA LEU A 92 -10.01 -0.08 -1.28
C LEU A 92 -10.01 0.07 -2.80
N TRP A 93 -10.63 -0.86 -3.54
CA TRP A 93 -10.85 -0.72 -4.97
C TRP A 93 -12.08 0.15 -5.26
N SER A 94 -11.92 1.18 -6.08
CA SER A 94 -13.04 1.94 -6.63
C SER A 94 -13.33 1.45 -8.05
N GLU A 95 -14.49 0.82 -8.24
CA GLU A 95 -14.92 0.37 -9.58
C GLU A 95 -15.16 1.55 -10.53
N GLU A 96 -15.74 2.64 -10.01
CA GLU A 96 -16.01 3.88 -10.75
C GLU A 96 -14.73 4.52 -11.27
N ARG A 97 -13.70 4.61 -10.42
CA ARG A 97 -12.44 5.30 -10.78
C ARG A 97 -11.39 4.39 -11.40
N GLY A 98 -11.64 3.08 -11.43
CA GLY A 98 -10.73 2.09 -12.00
C GLY A 98 -9.37 2.06 -11.31
N ALA A 99 -9.31 2.39 -10.02
CA ALA A 99 -8.09 2.51 -9.23
C ALA A 99 -8.35 2.20 -7.75
N TYR A 100 -7.28 1.95 -6.99
CA TYR A 100 -7.33 1.89 -5.53
C TYR A 100 -7.32 3.29 -4.94
N VAL A 101 -8.24 3.57 -4.03
CA VAL A 101 -8.23 4.77 -3.19
C VAL A 101 -7.11 4.69 -2.18
N ASP A 102 -6.68 5.83 -1.64
CA ASP A 102 -5.58 5.85 -0.67
C ASP A 102 -5.98 5.28 0.69
N ALA A 103 -7.24 5.43 1.09
CA ALA A 103 -7.73 5.02 2.39
C ALA A 103 -9.23 4.70 2.39
N CYS A 104 -9.69 3.98 3.41
CA CYS A 104 -11.10 3.89 3.80
C CYS A 104 -11.23 4.29 5.27
N VAL A 105 -12.09 5.26 5.59
CA VAL A 105 -12.28 5.80 6.94
C VAL A 105 -13.74 5.59 7.32
N ASP A 106 -13.98 4.88 8.42
CA ASP A 106 -15.32 4.58 8.93
C ASP A 106 -16.26 3.95 7.86
N GLY A 107 -15.69 3.15 6.96
CA GLY A 107 -16.40 2.49 5.87
C GLY A 107 -16.57 3.32 4.59
N GLU A 108 -16.11 4.57 4.57
CA GLU A 108 -16.14 5.44 3.40
C GLU A 108 -14.77 5.51 2.72
N GLN A 109 -14.74 5.19 1.42
CA GLN A 109 -13.54 5.34 0.61
C GLN A 109 -13.12 6.81 0.53
N SER A 110 -11.83 7.07 0.73
CA SER A 110 -11.29 8.41 0.55
C SER A 110 -11.34 8.81 -0.93
N ARG A 111 -11.50 10.11 -1.16
CA ARG A 111 -11.48 10.67 -2.53
C ARG A 111 -10.08 10.68 -3.11
N ARG A 112 -9.02 10.51 -2.32
CA ARG A 112 -7.67 10.64 -2.85
C ARG A 112 -7.20 9.40 -3.61
N LEU A 113 -6.56 9.64 -4.76
CA LEU A 113 -5.79 8.64 -5.50
C LEU A 113 -4.32 9.00 -5.50
N SER A 114 -3.47 8.00 -5.46
CA SER A 114 -2.03 8.16 -5.59
C SER A 114 -1.40 7.10 -6.48
N GLN A 115 -0.29 7.46 -7.12
CA GLN A 115 0.60 6.48 -7.74
C GLN A 115 1.13 5.50 -6.70
N GLN A 116 1.36 5.96 -5.46
CA GLN A 116 1.92 5.17 -4.37
C GLN A 116 1.04 3.95 -4.08
N SER A 117 -0.24 4.17 -3.75
CA SER A 117 -1.23 3.12 -3.44
C SER A 117 -1.37 2.11 -4.58
N ASN A 118 -1.53 2.61 -5.80
CA ASN A 118 -1.79 1.77 -6.96
C ASN A 118 -0.55 1.01 -7.43
N ALA A 119 0.63 1.63 -7.40
CA ALA A 119 1.88 0.99 -7.77
C ALA A 119 2.21 -0.18 -6.84
N VAL A 120 2.07 -0.02 -5.50
CA VAL A 120 2.34 -1.15 -4.58
C VAL A 120 1.33 -2.28 -4.75
N CYS A 121 0.06 -1.97 -5.05
CA CYS A 121 -0.93 -3.00 -5.31
C CYS A 121 -0.55 -3.88 -6.52
N ILE A 122 -0.03 -3.29 -7.60
CA ILE A 122 0.49 -4.06 -8.74
C ILE A 122 1.83 -4.74 -8.39
N ALA A 123 2.78 -3.98 -7.85
CA ALA A 123 4.15 -4.43 -7.60
C ALA A 123 4.24 -5.62 -6.64
N TYR A 124 3.24 -5.78 -5.77
CA TYR A 124 3.15 -6.85 -4.78
C TYR A 124 2.10 -7.93 -5.09
N ASP A 125 1.54 -8.01 -6.30
CA ASP A 125 0.51 -9.01 -6.67
C ASP A 125 -0.79 -8.92 -5.87
N ILE A 126 -1.13 -7.73 -5.37
CA ILE A 126 -2.40 -7.50 -4.69
C ILE A 126 -3.49 -7.25 -5.74
N ALA A 127 -3.22 -6.33 -6.67
CA ALA A 127 -4.12 -6.00 -7.76
C ALA A 127 -4.16 -7.16 -8.78
N PRO A 128 -5.35 -7.68 -9.10
CA PRO A 128 -5.48 -8.72 -10.10
C PRO A 128 -5.17 -8.16 -11.52
N PRO A 129 -4.52 -8.94 -12.41
CA PRO A 129 -4.02 -8.45 -13.71
C PRO A 129 -5.05 -7.74 -14.60
N GLU A 130 -6.30 -8.18 -14.56
CA GLU A 130 -7.41 -7.58 -15.32
C GLU A 130 -7.73 -6.12 -14.94
N ARG A 131 -7.23 -5.65 -13.78
CA ARG A 131 -7.36 -4.25 -13.36
C ARG A 131 -6.20 -3.37 -13.81
N TRP A 132 -5.06 -3.95 -14.22
CA TRP A 132 -3.82 -3.18 -14.43
C TRP A 132 -3.95 -2.11 -15.51
N GLU A 133 -4.62 -2.41 -16.63
CA GLU A 133 -4.85 -1.43 -17.69
C GLU A 133 -5.62 -0.19 -17.20
N ARG A 134 -6.68 -0.41 -16.40
CA ARG A 134 -7.48 0.68 -15.82
C ARG A 134 -6.67 1.49 -14.80
N ILE A 135 -5.89 0.80 -13.97
CA ILE A 135 -5.02 1.45 -13.00
C ILE A 135 -4.00 2.33 -13.72
N PHE A 136 -3.29 1.81 -14.72
CA PHE A 136 -2.29 2.58 -15.46
C PHE A 136 -2.91 3.74 -16.24
N ALA A 137 -4.08 3.55 -16.84
CA ALA A 137 -4.81 4.64 -17.51
C ALA A 137 -5.14 5.78 -16.54
N THR A 138 -5.39 5.48 -15.26
CA THR A 138 -5.62 6.50 -14.23
C THR A 138 -4.33 7.12 -13.71
N ILE A 139 -3.33 6.31 -13.33
CA ILE A 139 -2.16 6.81 -12.56
C ILE A 139 -1.00 7.30 -13.41
N LEU A 140 -1.02 7.08 -14.73
CA LEU A 140 -0.01 7.56 -15.68
C LEU A 140 -0.53 8.68 -16.59
N ASP A 141 -1.79 9.08 -16.46
CA ASP A 141 -2.34 10.21 -17.21
C ASP A 141 -1.70 11.51 -16.71
N GLU A 142 -0.80 12.07 -17.52
CA GLU A 142 -0.08 13.31 -17.20
C GLU A 142 -1.01 14.50 -16.94
N SER A 143 -2.23 14.49 -17.46
CA SER A 143 -3.22 15.55 -17.20
C SER A 143 -3.88 15.46 -15.82
N ARG A 144 -3.66 14.36 -15.10
CA ARG A 144 -4.18 14.08 -13.76
C ARG A 144 -3.08 14.06 -12.71
N VAL A 145 -1.89 13.59 -13.09
CA VAL A 145 -0.78 13.43 -12.15
C VAL A 145 -0.27 14.79 -11.68
N THR A 146 -0.36 15.01 -10.36
CA THR A 146 -0.02 16.27 -9.71
C THR A 146 1.01 16.04 -8.61
N MET A 147 2.09 16.83 -8.64
CA MET A 147 3.09 16.82 -7.58
C MET A 147 2.56 17.56 -6.36
N THR A 148 2.43 16.84 -5.24
CA THR A 148 2.11 17.40 -3.92
C THR A 148 3.32 17.28 -3.01
N SER A 149 3.33 18.01 -1.89
CA SER A 149 4.42 17.96 -0.92
C SER A 149 3.88 18.14 0.49
N ILE A 150 4.28 17.25 1.40
CA ILE A 150 4.15 17.51 2.84
C ILE A 150 5.34 18.38 3.26
N GLY A 151 5.10 19.65 3.59
CA GLY A 151 6.17 20.58 3.97
C GLY A 151 6.96 20.08 5.19
N MET A 152 8.25 20.43 5.29
CA MET A 152 9.07 20.16 6.50
C MET A 152 8.59 20.98 7.72
N THR A 153 7.73 21.97 7.51
CA THR A 153 7.14 22.84 8.53
C THR A 153 5.61 22.77 8.42
N THR A 154 4.96 22.39 9.52
CA THR A 154 3.53 22.08 9.66
C THR A 154 2.57 23.27 9.50
N SER A 155 3.00 24.41 8.95
CA SER A 155 2.24 25.67 9.03
C SER A 155 1.86 26.32 7.70
N ALA A 156 2.19 25.74 6.54
CA ALA A 156 1.66 26.20 5.26
C ALA A 156 0.99 25.02 4.54
N PRO A 157 -0.32 25.08 4.21
CA PRO A 157 -0.92 24.12 3.29
C PRO A 157 -0.13 24.16 1.98
N SER A 158 0.04 23.01 1.33
CA SER A 158 0.69 22.98 0.02
C SER A 158 -0.07 23.94 -0.90
N GLN A 159 0.66 24.83 -1.58
CA GLN A 159 0.06 25.82 -2.49
C GLN A 159 -0.40 25.21 -3.82
N VAL A 160 -0.49 23.87 -3.88
CA VAL A 160 -0.84 23.15 -5.09
C VAL A 160 -2.36 23.02 -5.15
N ASP A 161 -2.95 23.51 -6.23
CA ASP A 161 -4.36 23.29 -6.53
C ASP A 161 -4.58 21.79 -6.84
N PHE A 162 -4.99 21.03 -5.82
CA PHE A 162 -5.22 19.59 -5.91
C PHE A 162 -6.71 19.26 -5.77
N ASP A 163 -7.32 18.85 -6.87
CA ASP A 163 -8.69 18.34 -6.90
C ASP A 163 -8.69 16.82 -6.67
N GLU A 164 -9.21 16.36 -5.53
CA GLU A 164 -9.25 14.93 -5.17
C GLU A 164 -10.12 14.08 -6.10
N GLU A 165 -11.06 14.67 -6.83
CA GLU A 165 -11.90 13.93 -7.78
C GLU A 165 -11.17 13.68 -9.11
N ARG A 166 -10.26 14.59 -9.49
CA ARG A 166 -9.59 14.56 -10.79
C ARG A 166 -8.15 14.09 -10.71
N HIS A 167 -7.39 14.63 -9.76
CA HIS A 167 -5.94 14.51 -9.70
C HIS A 167 -5.48 13.24 -9.00
N VAL A 168 -4.27 12.80 -9.37
CA VAL A 168 -3.57 11.67 -8.80
C VAL A 168 -2.25 12.16 -8.22
N VAL A 169 -1.96 11.81 -6.97
CA VAL A 169 -0.69 12.18 -6.33
C VAL A 169 0.48 11.50 -7.04
N LEU A 170 1.45 12.30 -7.48
CA LEU A 170 2.71 11.84 -8.06
C LEU A 170 3.61 11.21 -6.99
N ALA A 171 4.16 10.03 -7.28
CA ALA A 171 5.21 9.42 -6.47
C ALA A 171 6.50 10.25 -6.53
N GLN A 172 7.08 10.56 -5.39
CA GLN A 172 8.39 11.24 -5.35
C GLN A 172 9.51 10.22 -5.57
N PRO A 173 10.76 10.67 -5.84
CA PRO A 173 11.86 9.77 -6.17
C PRO A 173 12.08 8.62 -5.18
N PHE A 174 11.79 8.82 -3.89
CA PHE A 174 11.87 7.78 -2.87
C PHE A 174 10.94 6.59 -3.18
N PHE A 175 9.69 6.86 -3.59
CA PHE A 175 8.67 5.82 -3.79
C PHE A 175 8.59 5.32 -5.24
N MET A 176 9.14 6.07 -6.21
CA MET A 176 9.12 5.77 -7.64
C MET A 176 9.63 4.36 -8.02
N HIS A 177 10.51 3.77 -7.21
CA HIS A 177 10.92 2.37 -7.37
C HIS A 177 9.72 1.41 -7.46
N HIS A 178 8.67 1.62 -6.66
CA HIS A 178 7.47 0.77 -6.71
C HIS A 178 6.69 0.95 -8.00
N LEU A 179 6.62 2.17 -8.54
CA LEU A 179 5.98 2.45 -9.84
C LEU A 179 6.74 1.76 -10.97
N HIS A 180 8.06 1.88 -11.02
CA HIS A 180 8.88 1.17 -12.01
C HIS A 180 8.73 -0.35 -11.88
N ARG A 181 8.68 -0.88 -10.65
CA ARG A 181 8.43 -2.31 -10.42
C ARG A 181 7.06 -2.74 -10.96
N ALA A 182 6.03 -1.92 -10.79
CA ALA A 182 4.71 -2.18 -11.34
C ALA A 182 4.72 -2.20 -12.88
N LEU A 183 5.38 -1.22 -13.52
CA LEU A 183 5.55 -1.15 -14.98
C LEU A 183 6.29 -2.37 -15.54
N VAL A 184 7.40 -2.76 -14.90
CA VAL A 184 8.18 -3.95 -15.29
C VAL A 184 7.33 -5.20 -15.19
N ARG A 185 6.56 -5.34 -14.10
CA ARG A 185 5.67 -6.48 -13.89
C ARG A 185 4.59 -6.58 -14.97
N ALA A 186 4.14 -5.45 -15.49
CA ALA A 186 3.16 -5.36 -16.57
C ALA A 186 3.76 -5.46 -17.98
N GLY A 187 5.08 -5.66 -18.13
CA GLY A 187 5.72 -5.74 -19.44
C GLY A 187 5.82 -4.39 -20.18
N ARG A 188 5.80 -3.26 -19.45
CA ARG A 188 5.82 -1.90 -20.01
C ARG A 188 7.19 -1.22 -19.89
N TYR A 189 8.25 -1.85 -20.42
CA TYR A 189 9.64 -1.36 -20.34
C TYR A 189 10.40 -1.55 -21.65
#